data_AF-A0A821P426-F1
#
_entry.id   AF-A0A821P426-F1
#
_cell.length_a   1.000
_cell.length_b   1.000
_cell.length_c   1.000
_cell.angle_alpha   90.00
_cell.angle_beta   90.00
_cell.angle_gamma   90.00
#
_symmetry.space_group_name_H-M   'P 1'
#
loop_
_entity.id
_entity.type
_entity.pdbx_description
1 polymer ?
#
loop_
_entity_poly.entity_id
_entity_poly.type
_entity_poly.pdbx_seq_one_letter_code
_entity_poly.pdbx_strand_id
1 'polypeptide(L)'
;KRTQQRREEAAVAPWIGYNEEDDMKNQILALSKEKRNFLRNPPPGANYHFDMAAVYPVALATLDVDENLKQMRFDLVPKQINEETFWCNYFYRVSLIKQSTQLSALAHE
;
A
#
# COMPACT_ATOMS: atom_id res chain seq x y z
N LYS A 1 -9.23 -33.44 10.62
CA LYS A 1 -8.87 -32.66 9.41
C LYS A 1 -9.91 -31.56 9.23
N ARG A 2 -9.70 -30.37 9.80
CA ARG A 2 -10.57 -29.20 9.56
C ARG A 2 -9.97 -28.45 8.38
N THR A 3 -10.54 -28.66 7.20
CA THR A 3 -10.36 -27.79 6.04
C THR A 3 -11.01 -26.46 6.37
N GLN A 4 -10.21 -25.52 6.86
CA GLN A 4 -10.62 -24.13 7.01
C GLN A 4 -10.66 -23.55 5.60
N GLN A 5 -11.84 -23.57 4.99
CA GLN A 5 -12.14 -22.76 3.81
C GLN A 5 -11.89 -21.31 4.20
N ARG A 6 -10.73 -20.78 3.79
CA ARG A 6 -10.46 -19.35 3.76
C ARG A 6 -11.51 -18.79 2.80
N ARG A 7 -12.52 -18.11 3.33
CA ARG A 7 -13.35 -17.23 2.49
C ARG A 7 -12.36 -16.29 1.82
N GLU A 8 -12.21 -16.41 0.51
CA GLU A 8 -11.59 -15.40 -0.32
C GLU A 8 -12.55 -14.21 -0.33
N GLU A 9 -12.62 -13.49 0.80
CA GLU A 9 -13.08 -12.11 0.77
C GLU A 9 -12.09 -11.40 -0.17
N ALA A 10 -12.60 -10.94 -1.31
CA ALA A 10 -11.78 -10.20 -2.26
C ALA A 10 -11.07 -9.09 -1.50
N ALA A 11 -9.74 -9.07 -1.58
CA ALA A 11 -8.97 -8.06 -0.89
C ALA A 11 -9.44 -6.67 -1.34
N VAL A 12 -9.60 -5.77 -0.38
CA VAL A 12 -10.06 -4.40 -0.63
C VAL A 12 -8.88 -3.44 -0.68
N ALA A 13 -9.12 -2.27 -1.28
CA ALA A 13 -8.14 -1.19 -1.31
C ALA A 13 -7.72 -0.75 0.11
N PRO A 14 -6.50 -0.23 0.29
CA PRO A 14 -5.90 -0.04 1.61
C PRO A 14 -6.59 1.00 2.50
N TRP A 15 -7.41 1.89 1.95
CA TRP A 15 -8.14 2.94 2.68
C TRP A 15 -9.54 2.53 3.17
N ILE A 16 -10.04 1.36 2.77
CA ILE A 16 -11.36 0.86 3.18
C ILE A 16 -11.33 0.46 4.66
N GLY A 17 -12.38 0.84 5.40
CA GLY A 17 -12.55 0.57 6.83
C GLY A 17 -12.04 1.67 7.77
N TYR A 18 -11.64 2.83 7.25
CA TYR A 18 -11.19 3.98 8.05
C TYR A 18 -12.27 5.06 8.10
N ASN A 19 -12.33 5.87 9.17
CA ASN A 19 -13.35 6.95 9.24
C ASN A 19 -13.16 8.00 8.13
N GLU A 20 -11.91 8.24 7.73
CA GLU A 20 -11.52 9.25 6.73
C GLU A 20 -11.13 8.59 5.39
N GLU A 21 -11.96 7.67 4.88
CA GLU A 21 -11.61 6.85 3.70
C GLU A 21 -11.25 7.70 2.48
N ASP A 22 -12.01 8.76 2.19
CA ASP A 22 -11.80 9.60 1.00
C ASP A 22 -10.47 10.37 1.07
N ASP A 23 -10.15 10.94 2.23
CA ASP A 23 -8.90 11.66 2.43
C ASP A 23 -7.70 10.71 2.42
N MET A 24 -7.82 9.55 3.06
CA MET A 24 -6.80 8.51 3.03
C MET A 24 -6.58 8.01 1.60
N LYS A 25 -7.66 7.76 0.85
CA LYS A 25 -7.62 7.37 -0.56
C LYS A 25 -6.86 8.42 -1.38
N ASN A 26 -7.19 9.69 -1.25
CA ASN A 26 -6.53 10.77 -1.99
C ASN A 26 -5.02 10.83 -1.69
N GLN A 27 -4.64 10.68 -0.42
CA GLN A 27 -3.23 10.65 -0.03
C GLN A 27 -2.50 9.44 -0.60
N ILE A 28 -3.11 8.26 -0.57
CA ILE A 28 -2.52 7.02 -1.12
C ILE A 28 -2.37 7.12 -2.65
N LEU A 29 -3.40 7.61 -3.37
CA LEU A 29 -3.33 7.80 -4.82
C LEU A 29 -2.30 8.86 -5.23
N ALA A 30 -2.06 9.86 -4.38
CA ALA A 30 -1.02 10.86 -4.63
C ALA A 30 0.39 10.26 -4.60
N LEU A 31 0.63 9.16 -3.87
CA LEU A 31 1.92 8.48 -3.85
C LEU A 31 2.37 8.04 -5.25
N SER A 32 1.41 7.57 -6.06
CA SER A 32 1.66 7.02 -7.39
C SER A 32 2.07 8.06 -8.42
N LYS A 33 1.90 9.34 -8.12
CA LYS A 33 2.34 10.45 -8.98
C LYS A 33 3.83 10.76 -8.85
N GLU A 34 4.49 10.25 -7.80
CA GLU A 34 5.88 10.57 -7.53
C GLU A 34 6.76 9.31 -7.53
N LYS A 35 7.60 9.19 -8.56
CA LYS A 35 8.53 8.06 -8.74
C LYS A 35 9.40 7.75 -7.51
N ARG A 36 9.77 8.77 -6.71
CA ARG A 36 10.59 8.59 -5.49
C ARG A 36 9.94 7.68 -4.44
N ASN A 37 8.61 7.53 -4.45
CA ASN A 37 7.89 6.68 -3.50
C ASN A 37 8.13 5.19 -3.74
N PHE A 38 8.53 4.82 -4.96
CA PHE A 38 8.83 3.45 -5.34
C PHE A 38 10.33 3.12 -5.21
N LEU A 39 11.20 4.11 -5.33
CA LEU A 39 12.66 3.91 -5.35
C LEU A 39 13.35 4.08 -4.01
N ARG A 40 12.75 4.80 -3.07
CA ARG A 40 13.34 5.06 -1.75
C ARG A 40 12.92 4.00 -0.75
N ASN A 41 13.87 3.17 -0.35
CA ASN A 41 13.68 2.16 0.68
C ASN A 41 13.23 2.77 2.02
N PRO A 42 12.52 2.00 2.87
CA PRO A 42 12.32 2.36 4.26
C PRO A 42 13.66 2.66 4.95
N PRO A 43 13.73 3.66 5.84
CA PRO A 43 14.94 3.94 6.61
C PRO A 43 15.38 2.71 7.43
N PRO A 44 16.71 2.47 7.57
CA PRO A 44 17.21 1.46 8.49
C PRO A 44 16.68 1.72 9.90
N GLY A 45 16.13 0.70 10.55
CA GLY A 45 15.57 0.80 11.90
C GLY A 45 14.11 1.26 11.97
N ALA A 46 13.45 1.51 10.83
CA ALA A 46 12.00 1.69 10.83
C ALA A 46 11.30 0.42 11.36
N ASN A 47 10.35 0.59 12.28
CA ASN A 47 9.52 -0.51 12.76
C ASN A 47 8.45 -0.87 11.70
N TYR A 48 8.89 -1.50 10.62
CA TYR A 48 8.07 -1.88 9.48
C TYR A 48 8.44 -3.29 9.03
N HIS A 49 7.46 -4.18 9.06
CA HIS A 49 7.60 -5.55 8.55
C HIS A 49 6.80 -5.69 7.25
N PHE A 50 7.47 -6.17 6.21
CA PHE A 50 6.87 -6.36 4.89
C PHE A 50 6.85 -7.85 4.54
N ASP A 51 5.67 -8.33 4.16
CA ASP A 51 5.46 -9.67 3.59
C ASP A 51 4.73 -9.51 2.27
N MET A 52 5.43 -9.82 1.17
CA MET A 52 4.90 -9.73 -0.18
C MET A 52 3.64 -10.57 -0.36
N ALA A 53 3.59 -11.78 0.20
CA ALA A 53 2.45 -12.67 0.05
C ALA A 53 1.20 -12.13 0.76
N ALA A 54 1.39 -11.48 1.91
CA ALA A 54 0.31 -10.85 2.66
C ALA A 54 -0.24 -9.60 1.95
N VAL A 55 0.63 -8.77 1.35
CA VAL A 55 0.19 -7.52 0.71
C VAL A 55 -0.32 -7.70 -0.72
N TYR A 56 0.08 -8.78 -1.41
CA TYR A 56 -0.19 -8.93 -2.85
C TYR A 56 -1.67 -8.83 -3.23
N PRO A 57 -2.63 -9.43 -2.49
CA PRO A 57 -4.05 -9.25 -2.78
C PRO A 57 -4.51 -7.79 -2.71
N VAL A 58 -4.01 -7.02 -1.73
CA VAL A 58 -4.30 -5.59 -1.58
C VAL A 58 -3.63 -4.79 -2.70
N ALA A 59 -2.45 -5.19 -3.14
CA ALA A 59 -1.74 -4.58 -4.26
C ALA A 59 -2.57 -4.67 -5.56
N LEU A 60 -3.14 -5.84 -5.84
CA LEU A 60 -4.03 -6.05 -7.00
C LEU A 60 -5.26 -5.15 -6.92
N ALA A 61 -5.95 -5.13 -5.78
CA ALA A 61 -7.11 -4.27 -5.58
C ALA A 61 -6.79 -2.77 -5.71
N THR A 62 -5.59 -2.35 -5.29
CA THR A 62 -5.13 -0.96 -5.42
C THR A 62 -4.82 -0.63 -6.88
N LEU A 63 -4.16 -1.54 -7.60
CA LEU A 63 -3.87 -1.38 -9.03
C LEU A 63 -5.16 -1.16 -9.79
N ASP A 64 -6.20 -1.96 -9.57
CA ASP A 64 -7.48 -1.85 -10.30
C ASP A 64 -8.11 -0.45 -10.26
N VAL A 65 -7.80 0.34 -9.24
CA VAL A 65 -8.32 1.70 -9.03
C VAL A 65 -7.30 2.80 -9.40
N ASP A 66 -6.00 2.50 -9.39
CA ASP A 66 -4.92 3.47 -9.58
C ASP A 66 -4.11 3.20 -10.87
N GLU A 67 -4.50 3.86 -11.95
CA GLU A 67 -3.79 3.79 -13.25
C GLU A 67 -2.36 4.33 -13.19
N ASN A 68 -2.08 5.33 -12.32
CA ASN A 68 -0.71 5.83 -12.18
C ASN A 68 0.19 4.77 -11.52
N LEU A 69 -0.36 4.02 -10.57
CA LEU A 69 0.36 2.91 -9.94
C LEU A 69 0.68 1.80 -10.94
N LYS A 70 -0.29 1.44 -11.80
CA LYS A 70 -0.07 0.48 -12.91
C LYS A 70 1.05 0.96 -13.82
N GLN A 71 1.02 2.23 -14.23
CA GLN A 71 2.04 2.80 -15.11
C GLN A 71 3.42 2.81 -14.45
N MET A 72 3.53 3.23 -13.18
CA MET A 72 4.79 3.21 -12.44
C MET A 72 5.34 1.79 -12.31
N ARG A 73 4.48 0.80 -12.05
CA ARG A 73 4.91 -0.61 -12.00
C ARG A 73 5.47 -1.07 -13.33
N PHE A 74 4.80 -0.77 -14.45
CA PHE A 74 5.26 -1.11 -15.80
C PHE A 74 6.58 -0.43 -16.18
N ASP A 75 6.80 0.81 -15.72
CA ASP A 75 8.00 1.59 -16.02
C ASP A 75 9.21 1.26 -15.14
N LEU A 76 8.98 0.77 -13.92
CA LEU A 76 10.03 0.54 -12.94
C LEU A 76 10.36 -0.94 -12.76
N VAL A 77 9.43 -1.87 -13.02
CA VAL A 77 9.61 -3.30 -12.79
C VAL A 77 9.61 -4.09 -14.11
N PRO A 78 10.60 -4.97 -14.36
CA PRO A 78 11.84 -5.19 -13.61
C PRO A 78 12.96 -4.18 -13.98
N LYS A 79 12.63 -3.12 -14.73
CA LYS A 79 13.60 -2.25 -15.42
C LYS A 79 14.59 -1.53 -14.48
N GLN A 80 14.15 -1.13 -13.28
CA GLN A 80 14.95 -0.39 -12.30
C GLN A 80 15.00 -1.08 -10.95
N ILE A 81 13.88 -1.67 -10.51
CA ILE A 81 13.77 -2.41 -9.26
C ILE A 81 12.94 -3.68 -9.50
N ASN A 82 13.06 -4.65 -8.59
CA ASN A 82 12.23 -5.84 -8.62
C ASN A 82 10.83 -5.57 -8.02
N GLU A 83 9.93 -6.53 -8.21
CA GLU A 83 8.54 -6.47 -7.75
C GLU A 83 8.45 -6.28 -6.22
N GLU A 84 9.26 -7.02 -5.47
CA GLU A 84 9.25 -7.01 -4.00
C GLU A 84 9.67 -5.64 -3.45
N THR A 85 10.74 -5.04 -3.97
CA THR A 85 11.21 -3.71 -3.60
C THR A 85 10.17 -2.64 -3.97
N PHE A 86 9.53 -2.75 -5.13
CA PHE A 86 8.48 -1.82 -5.56
C PHE A 86 7.35 -1.77 -4.54
N TRP A 87 6.83 -2.94 -4.15
CA TRP A 87 5.73 -3.04 -3.20
C TRP A 87 6.15 -2.71 -1.77
N CYS A 88 7.34 -3.15 -1.34
CA CYS A 88 7.87 -2.83 -0.02
C CYS A 88 7.93 -1.31 0.19
N ASN A 89 8.45 -0.59 -0.80
CA ASN A 89 8.60 0.87 -0.75
C ASN A 89 7.25 1.58 -0.80
N TYR A 90 6.35 1.15 -1.70
CA TYR A 90 5.01 1.73 -1.80
C TYR A 90 4.20 1.52 -0.52
N PHE A 91 4.10 0.27 -0.05
CA PHE A 91 3.31 -0.04 1.15
C PHE A 91 3.91 0.52 2.43
N TYR A 92 5.21 0.80 2.47
CA TYR A 92 5.79 1.55 3.57
C TYR A 92 5.20 2.97 3.63
N ARG A 93 5.11 3.68 2.49
CA ARG A 93 4.47 5.00 2.43
C ARG A 93 2.99 4.94 2.80
N VAL A 94 2.28 3.91 2.34
CA VAL A 94 0.89 3.67 2.73
C VAL A 94 0.76 3.48 4.24
N SER A 95 1.67 2.74 4.88
CA SER A 95 1.65 2.54 6.33
C SER A 95 1.85 3.84 7.11
N LEU A 96 2.67 4.76 6.61
CA LEU A 96 2.87 6.08 7.23
C LEU A 96 1.60 6.93 7.15
N ILE A 97 0.90 6.92 6.01
CA ILE A 97 -0.38 7.61 5.85
C ILE A 97 -1.41 7.03 6.83
N LYS A 98 -1.54 5.70 6.89
CA LYS A 98 -2.47 5.03 7.81
C LYS A 98 -2.22 5.41 9.27
N GLN A 99 -0.95 5.37 9.70
CA GLN A 99 -0.57 5.77 11.05
C GLN A 99 -0.89 7.25 11.31
N SER A 100 -0.59 8.14 10.37
CA SER A 100 -0.89 9.57 10.48
C SER A 100 -2.39 9.82 10.62
N THR A 101 -3.22 9.22 9.77
CA THR A 101 -4.69 9.35 9.82
C THR A 101 -5.26 8.86 11.14
N GLN A 102 -4.80 7.70 11.64
CA GLN A 102 -5.26 7.18 12.92
C GLN A 102 -4.87 8.07 14.10
N LEU A 103 -3.65 8.62 14.10
CA LEU A 103 -3.21 9.55 15.14
C LEU A 103 -3.99 10.87 15.10
N SER A 104 -4.27 11.39 13.90
CA SER A 104 -5.10 12.58 13.73
C SER A 104 -6.52 12.36 14.24
N ALA A 105 -7.16 11.24 13.89
CA ALA A 105 -8.50 10.91 14.36
C ALA A 105 -8.59 10.88 15.90
N LEU A 106 -7.60 10.30 16.59
CA LEU A 106 -7.54 10.25 18.06
C LEU A 106 -7.31 11.62 18.72
N ALA A 107 -6.67 12.55 18.04
CA ALA A 107 -6.42 13.90 18.56
C ALA A 107 -7.64 14.83 18.41
N HIS A 108 -8.62 14.44 17.60
CA HIS A 108 -9.85 15.19 17.35
C HIS A 108 -11.06 14.66 18.14
N GLU A 109 -10.89 13.61 18.95
CA GLU A 109 -11.83 13.14 19.99
C GLU A 109 -11.57 13.81 21.34
#